data_AF-A0A1I8MYL3-F1
#
_entry.id   AF-A0A1I8MYL3-F1
#
_cell.length_a   1.000
_cell.length_b   1.000
_cell.length_c   1.000
_cell.angle_alpha   90.00
_cell.angle_beta   90.00
_cell.angle_gamma   90.00
#
_symmetry.space_group_name_H-M   'P 1'
#
loop_
_entity.id
_entity.type
_entity.pdbx_description
1 polymer ?
#
loop_
_entity_poly.entity_id
_entity_poly.type
_entity_poly.pdbx_seq_one_letter_code
_entity_poly.pdbx_strand_id
1 'polypeptide(L)'
;GEVLRVLVNSTAQIKCDVGSSLPDDKVLLVVWYKNNLPIYRGDFKLSQKRKSNGNLEGVVPPKQPLIFNERRMRIESRAGPYEEGGNLEVTCVVQEGRPPPTVTWLMNGQIQNSVVDYSYDNTINSKLVVRNLSRIHQHAVYTCQASNFHKKYVSTNITIELYLRPLLVEISFNNQPMSADRKYEIECQAIGSRPPAKITWWMGNIELHGHSQKVS
;
A
#
# COMPACT_ATOMS: atom_id res chain seq x y z
N GLY A 1 19.08 16.80 25.33
CA GLY A 1 19.70 17.26 24.09
C GLY A 1 18.74 16.95 22.97
N GLU A 2 18.51 17.91 22.08
CA GLU A 2 17.68 17.72 20.89
C GLU A 2 18.41 16.85 19.88
N VAL A 3 17.73 15.86 19.27
CA VAL A 3 18.31 14.99 18.25
C VAL A 3 17.73 15.38 16.90
N LEU A 4 18.58 15.86 16.01
CA LEU A 4 18.21 16.23 14.64
C LEU A 4 18.47 15.05 13.71
N ARG A 5 17.43 14.63 12.98
CA ARG A 5 17.51 13.54 12.00
C ARG A 5 17.61 14.11 10.59
N VAL A 6 18.56 13.61 9.81
CA VAL A 6 18.90 14.14 8.49
C VAL A 6 19.15 13.00 7.53
N LEU A 7 18.67 13.10 6.29
CA LEU A 7 18.97 12.07 5.29
C LEU A 7 20.46 12.04 4.97
N VAL A 8 21.00 10.83 4.80
CA VAL A 8 22.38 10.66 4.36
C VAL A 8 22.60 11.39 3.03
N ASN A 9 23.73 12.10 2.90
CA ASN A 9 24.09 12.94 1.75
C ASN A 9 23.18 14.17 1.51
N SER A 10 22.47 14.65 2.53
CA SER A 10 21.71 15.91 2.47
C SER A 10 22.29 16.99 3.39
N THR A 11 22.00 18.25 3.07
CA THR A 11 22.41 19.41 3.89
C THR A 11 21.37 19.67 4.97
N ALA A 12 21.81 19.77 6.23
CA ALA A 12 20.95 20.20 7.34
C ALA A 12 21.26 21.63 7.76
N GLN A 13 20.22 22.43 8.00
CA GLN A 13 20.34 23.74 8.62
C GLN A 13 20.05 23.60 10.11
N ILE A 14 21.09 23.81 10.92
CA ILE A 14 20.96 23.82 12.38
C ILE A 14 20.64 25.25 12.78
N LYS A 15 19.47 25.48 13.38
CA LYS A 15 19.10 26.80 13.87
C LYS A 15 19.92 27.13 15.12
N CYS A 16 20.75 28.17 15.04
CA CYS A 16 21.50 28.70 16.17
C CYS A 16 20.82 29.99 16.64
N ASP A 17 19.76 29.87 17.45
CA ASP A 17 19.08 31.03 18.05
C ASP A 17 19.84 31.53 19.28
N VAL A 18 21.04 32.06 19.07
CA VAL A 18 21.88 32.65 20.13
C VAL A 18 22.21 34.08 19.75
N GLY A 19 21.51 35.04 20.37
CA GLY A 19 21.87 36.45 20.35
C GLY A 19 22.64 36.80 21.62
N SER A 20 23.85 37.32 21.49
CA SER A 20 24.54 38.03 22.58
C SER A 20 24.63 39.51 22.22
N SER A 21 24.35 40.38 23.18
CA SER A 21 24.53 41.82 23.07
C SER A 21 25.96 42.27 23.41
N LEU A 22 26.88 41.34 23.70
CA LEU A 22 28.25 41.62 24.12
C LEU A 22 29.26 41.37 22.98
N PRO A 23 30.22 42.29 22.75
CA PRO A 23 31.12 42.26 21.59
C PRO A 23 32.15 41.11 21.59
N ASP A 24 32.42 40.49 22.74
CA ASP A 24 33.45 39.44 22.89
C ASP A 24 32.91 38.00 22.88
N ASP A 25 31.59 37.82 22.87
CA ASP A 25 30.98 36.50 22.93
C ASP A 25 31.15 35.77 21.59
N LYS A 26 31.70 34.55 21.65
CA LYS A 26 31.97 33.71 20.46
C LYS A 26 31.24 32.37 20.56
N VAL A 27 30.55 32.01 19.49
CA VAL A 27 29.93 30.69 19.31
C VAL A 27 30.85 29.84 18.44
N LEU A 28 31.32 28.70 18.97
CA LEU A 28 32.13 27.74 18.25
C LEU A 28 31.31 26.47 18.02
N LEU A 29 31.14 26.08 16.75
CA LEU A 29 30.66 24.75 16.40
C LEU A 29 31.85 23.80 16.40
N VAL A 30 31.92 22.91 17.38
CA VAL A 30 32.95 21.87 17.45
C VAL A 30 32.39 20.62 16.79
N VAL A 31 33.10 20.13 15.77
CA VAL A 31 32.74 18.92 15.02
C VAL A 31 33.84 17.89 15.21
N TRP A 32 33.47 16.68 15.63
CA TRP A 32 34.39 15.54 15.68
C TRP A 32 33.72 14.30 15.12
N TYR A 33 34.50 13.31 14.70
CA TYR A 33 33.99 12.09 14.10
C TYR A 33 34.20 10.90 15.02
N LYS A 34 33.19 10.02 15.12
CA LYS A 34 33.30 8.71 15.76
C LYS A 34 32.66 7.68 14.85
N ASN A 35 33.42 6.65 14.44
CA ASN A 35 32.94 5.61 13.52
C ASN A 35 32.33 6.17 12.23
N ASN A 36 32.98 7.18 11.61
CA ASN A 36 32.49 7.93 10.45
C ASN A 36 31.15 8.67 10.63
N LEU A 37 30.62 8.74 11.86
CA LEU A 37 29.47 9.56 12.19
C LEU A 37 29.96 10.89 12.80
N PRO A 38 29.53 12.04 12.25
CA PRO A 38 29.90 13.32 12.80
C PRO A 38 29.08 13.62 14.08
N ILE A 39 29.78 14.04 15.12
CA ILE A 39 29.24 14.48 16.41
C ILE A 39 29.55 15.97 16.54
N TYR A 40 28.54 16.75 16.93
CA TYR A 40 28.63 18.20 16.99
C TYR A 40 28.34 18.69 18.41
N ARG A 41 29.02 19.74 18.83
CA ARG A 41 28.73 20.46 20.07
C ARG A 41 28.84 21.95 19.84
N GLY A 42 27.85 22.70 20.30
CA GLY A 42 28.01 24.13 20.48
C GLY A 42 28.84 24.37 21.73
N ASP A 43 30.08 24.81 21.57
CA ASP A 43 30.87 25.35 22.68
C ASP A 43 30.75 26.88 22.67
N PHE A 44 30.25 27.39 23.78
CA PHE A 44 29.93 28.79 23.96
C PHE A 44 30.98 29.43 24.85
N LYS A 45 31.78 30.35 24.30
CA LYS A 45 32.52 31.32 25.12
C LYS A 45 31.59 32.51 25.34
N LEU A 46 30.62 32.30 26.23
CA LEU A 46 29.70 33.33 26.72
C LEU A 46 30.14 33.72 28.12
N SER A 47 30.03 35.00 28.46
CA SER A 47 30.08 35.47 29.86
C SER A 47 29.08 34.73 30.78
N GLN A 48 27.95 34.24 30.22
CA GLN A 48 27.07 33.23 30.82
C GLN A 48 27.06 31.90 30.05
N LYS A 49 27.57 30.83 30.66
CA LYS A 49 27.63 29.49 30.02
C LYS A 49 26.24 28.86 29.87
N ARG A 50 25.60 28.99 28.70
CA ARG A 50 24.57 28.03 28.24
C ARG A 50 25.22 27.00 27.34
N LYS A 51 25.20 25.72 27.74
CA LYS A 51 25.63 24.60 26.89
C LYS A 51 24.42 24.04 26.16
N SER A 52 24.46 24.02 24.83
CA SER A 52 23.52 23.26 24.01
C SER A 52 24.28 22.13 23.31
N ASN A 53 23.95 20.89 23.66
CA ASN A 53 24.46 19.68 23.00
C ASN A 53 23.32 19.07 22.17
N GLY A 54 23.55 18.88 20.87
CA GLY A 54 22.63 18.19 19.96
C GLY A 54 23.36 17.12 19.15
N ASN A 55 22.74 15.95 19.01
CA ASN A 55 23.29 14.85 18.20
C ASN A 55 22.61 14.84 16.82
N LEU A 56 23.41 14.59 15.77
CA LEU A 56 22.93 14.41 14.40
C LEU A 56 22.93 12.93 14.06
N GLU A 57 21.78 12.39 13.68
CA GLU A 57 21.64 11.01 13.24
C GLU A 57 21.33 10.96 11.74
N GLY A 58 22.14 10.20 11.01
CA GLY A 58 21.93 9.93 9.59
C GLY A 58 20.78 8.95 9.37
N VAL A 59 19.86 9.31 8.50
CA VAL A 59 18.71 8.49 8.11
C VAL A 59 18.96 7.84 6.76
N VAL A 60 18.98 6.50 6.77
CA VAL A 60 19.08 5.66 5.57
C VAL A 60 17.67 5.24 5.19
N PRO A 61 17.13 5.62 4.02
CA PRO A 61 15.80 5.18 3.59
C PRO A 61 15.72 3.64 3.44
N PRO A 62 14.55 3.03 3.64
CA PRO A 62 14.36 1.62 3.32
C PRO A 62 14.32 1.37 1.81
N LYS A 63 14.55 0.13 1.42
CA LYS A 63 14.35 -0.34 0.05
C LYS A 63 12.87 -0.38 -0.31
N GLN A 64 12.60 -0.39 -1.62
CA GLN A 64 11.24 -0.53 -2.12
C GLN A 64 10.59 -1.82 -1.57
N PRO A 65 9.38 -1.75 -0.97
CA PRO A 65 8.74 -2.91 -0.39
C PRO A 65 8.42 -3.98 -1.44
N LEU A 66 8.49 -5.25 -1.07
CA LEU A 66 8.10 -6.38 -1.91
C LEU A 66 6.88 -7.05 -1.31
N ILE A 67 5.85 -7.30 -2.13
CA ILE A 67 4.61 -7.94 -1.66
C ILE A 67 4.59 -9.38 -2.17
N PHE A 68 4.28 -10.31 -1.27
CA PHE A 68 4.17 -11.73 -1.54
C PHE A 68 2.79 -12.25 -1.12
N ASN A 69 2.30 -13.25 -1.84
CA ASN A 69 1.09 -13.98 -1.47
C ASN A 69 1.37 -15.05 -0.39
N GLU A 70 0.34 -15.79 -0.01
CA GLU A 70 0.40 -16.88 0.96
C GLU A 70 1.34 -18.03 0.55
N ARG A 71 1.60 -18.18 -0.76
CA ARG A 71 2.54 -19.15 -1.33
C ARG A 71 3.97 -18.61 -1.46
N ARG A 72 4.25 -17.44 -0.87
CA ARG A 72 5.55 -16.72 -0.97
C ARG A 72 5.95 -16.38 -2.41
N MET A 73 4.98 -16.25 -3.31
CA MET A 73 5.22 -15.77 -4.67
C MET A 73 5.09 -14.25 -4.69
N ARG A 74 6.05 -13.58 -5.34
CA ARG A 74 6.05 -12.12 -5.48
C ARG A 74 4.87 -11.68 -6.34
N ILE A 75 4.14 -10.68 -5.86
CA ILE A 75 3.08 -10.00 -6.60
C ILE A 75 3.65 -8.69 -7.14
N GLU A 76 3.66 -8.54 -8.47
CA GLU A 76 4.20 -7.33 -9.11
C GLU A 76 3.18 -6.19 -9.23
N SER A 77 1.92 -6.53 -9.53
CA SER A 77 0.89 -5.53 -9.78
C SER A 77 -0.53 -5.98 -9.49
N ARG A 78 -0.89 -7.24 -9.77
CA ARG A 78 -2.27 -7.74 -9.58
C ARG A 78 -2.28 -8.94 -8.65
N ALA A 79 -3.15 -8.89 -7.65
CA ALA A 79 -3.39 -9.99 -6.74
C ALA A 79 -4.75 -10.63 -7.05
N GLY A 80 -4.76 -11.96 -7.22
CA GLY A 80 -5.93 -12.72 -7.61
C GLY A 80 -5.79 -13.34 -9.02
N PRO A 81 -6.91 -13.70 -9.67
CA PRO A 81 -8.29 -13.44 -9.25
C PRO A 81 -8.71 -14.24 -8.01
N TYR A 82 -9.46 -13.62 -7.09
CA TYR A 82 -10.05 -14.25 -5.90
C TYR A 82 -11.56 -14.39 -6.01
N GLU A 83 -12.16 -15.35 -5.32
CA GLU A 83 -13.63 -15.47 -5.26
C GLU A 83 -14.28 -14.40 -4.38
N GLU A 84 -15.47 -13.92 -4.75
CA GLU A 84 -16.33 -13.10 -3.89
C GLU A 84 -16.66 -13.87 -2.59
N GLY A 85 -16.42 -13.25 -1.44
CA GLY A 85 -16.50 -13.86 -0.12
C GLY A 85 -15.22 -14.57 0.33
N GLY A 86 -14.22 -14.70 -0.54
CA GLY A 86 -12.90 -15.25 -0.23
C GLY A 86 -12.05 -14.36 0.67
N ASN A 87 -10.79 -14.75 0.87
CA ASN A 87 -9.83 -14.03 1.71
C ASN A 87 -8.59 -13.64 0.91
N LEU A 88 -8.08 -12.43 1.16
CA LEU A 88 -6.77 -11.97 0.71
C LEU A 88 -5.78 -12.14 1.86
N GLU A 89 -4.66 -12.80 1.59
CA GLU A 89 -3.53 -12.89 2.51
C GLU A 89 -2.25 -12.48 1.78
N VAL A 90 -1.66 -11.36 2.18
CA VAL A 90 -0.43 -10.84 1.58
C VAL A 90 0.55 -10.41 2.66
N THR A 91 1.83 -10.59 2.38
CA THR A 91 2.93 -10.18 3.24
C THR A 91 3.79 -9.17 2.51
N CYS A 92 3.95 -8.00 3.11
CA CYS A 92 4.89 -6.99 2.65
C CYS A 92 6.21 -7.16 3.38
N VAL A 93 7.30 -7.23 2.61
CA VAL A 93 8.66 -7.38 3.10
C VAL A 93 9.41 -6.08 2.80
N VAL A 94 9.94 -5.46 3.84
CA VAL A 94 10.72 -4.23 3.76
C VAL A 94 12.11 -4.51 4.29
N GLN A 95 13.12 -4.17 3.50
CA GLN A 95 14.52 -4.34 3.84
C GLN A 95 15.21 -3.00 4.03
N GLU A 96 16.23 -2.99 4.88
CA GLU A 96 17.00 -1.79 5.20
C GLU A 96 16.13 -0.70 5.85
N GLY A 97 16.72 0.49 6.03
CA GLY A 97 16.11 1.57 6.78
C GLY A 97 16.76 1.72 8.14
N ARG A 98 17.36 2.89 8.37
CA ARG A 98 17.90 3.31 9.67
C ARG A 98 17.45 4.72 9.98
N PRO A 99 16.76 4.98 11.10
CA PRO A 99 16.19 4.01 12.04
C PRO A 99 15.24 3.00 11.38
N PRO A 100 14.88 1.89 12.06
CA PRO A 100 13.93 0.90 11.53
C PRO A 100 12.63 1.58 11.05
N PRO A 101 12.17 1.30 9.83
CA PRO A 101 10.99 1.94 9.27
C PRO A 101 9.69 1.40 9.90
N THR A 102 8.67 2.24 9.90
CA THR A 102 7.28 1.82 10.13
C THR A 102 6.68 1.37 8.81
N VAL A 103 5.94 0.25 8.84
CA VAL A 103 5.25 -0.31 7.68
C VAL A 103 3.75 -0.16 7.86
N THR A 104 3.08 0.44 6.88
CA THR A 104 1.65 0.73 6.90
C THR A 104 1.00 0.20 5.64
N TRP A 105 -0.11 -0.52 5.80
CA TRP A 105 -0.97 -0.89 4.68
C TRP A 105 -2.06 0.15 4.48
N LEU A 106 -2.32 0.49 3.23
CA LEU A 106 -3.39 1.41 2.82
C LEU A 106 -4.27 0.70 1.79
N MET A 107 -5.59 0.87 1.88
CA MET A 107 -6.54 0.54 0.83
C MET A 107 -7.11 1.85 0.30
N ASN A 108 -6.87 2.16 -0.97
CA ASN A 108 -7.31 3.42 -1.59
C ASN A 108 -6.94 4.66 -0.75
N GLY A 109 -5.77 4.65 -0.11
CA GLY A 109 -5.27 5.73 0.75
C GLY A 109 -5.71 5.68 2.22
N GLN A 110 -6.59 4.74 2.62
CA GLN A 110 -7.03 4.58 4.01
C GLN A 110 -6.27 3.47 4.73
N ILE A 111 -5.78 3.76 5.93
CA ILE A 111 -4.98 2.83 6.74
C ILE A 111 -5.77 1.55 7.05
N GLN A 112 -5.11 0.41 6.89
CA GLN A 112 -5.63 -0.92 7.19
C GLN A 112 -4.89 -1.53 8.39
N ASN A 113 -5.61 -2.35 9.14
CA ASN A 113 -5.02 -3.14 10.23
C ASN A 113 -4.14 -4.26 9.65
N SER A 114 -2.94 -4.41 10.20
CA SER A 114 -1.98 -5.45 9.80
C SER A 114 -1.19 -5.95 11.00
N VAL A 115 -0.62 -7.14 10.88
CA VAL A 115 0.28 -7.72 11.87
C VAL A 115 1.71 -7.51 11.40
N VAL A 116 2.52 -6.81 12.19
CA VAL A 116 3.92 -6.52 11.87
C VAL A 116 4.82 -7.41 12.72
N ASP A 117 5.79 -8.03 12.06
CA ASP A 117 6.84 -8.85 12.64
C ASP A 117 8.23 -8.30 12.25
N TYR A 118 9.13 -8.22 13.23
CA TYR A 118 10.46 -7.65 13.08
C TYR A 118 11.48 -8.80 13.13
N SER A 119 12.14 -9.04 12.01
CA SER A 119 13.16 -10.09 11.90
C SER A 119 14.55 -9.57 12.30
N TYR A 120 15.41 -10.48 12.79
CA TYR A 120 16.75 -10.15 13.30
C TYR A 120 17.71 -9.59 12.23
N ASP A 121 17.43 -9.82 10.95
CA ASP A 121 18.22 -9.41 9.78
C ASP A 121 17.90 -7.99 9.29
N ASN A 122 17.23 -7.16 10.10
CA ASN A 122 16.74 -5.83 9.72
C ASN A 122 15.75 -5.87 8.53
N THR A 123 15.02 -6.99 8.42
CA THR A 123 13.85 -7.17 7.57
C THR A 123 12.59 -7.00 8.41
N ILE A 124 11.60 -6.29 7.88
CA ILE A 124 10.28 -6.13 8.49
C ILE A 124 9.25 -6.83 7.60
N ASN A 125 8.47 -7.70 8.22
CA ASN A 125 7.38 -8.42 7.56
C ASN A 125 6.05 -7.87 8.09
N SER A 126 5.20 -7.35 7.21
CA SER A 126 3.87 -6.88 7.56
C SER A 126 2.82 -7.69 6.82
N LYS A 127 2.09 -8.51 7.56
CA LYS A 127 1.03 -9.39 7.05
C LYS A 127 -0.32 -8.67 7.11
N LEU A 128 -0.97 -8.57 5.97
CA LEU A 128 -2.34 -8.07 5.82
C LEU A 128 -3.27 -9.25 5.48
N VAL A 129 -4.36 -9.36 6.23
CA VAL A 129 -5.42 -10.34 5.97
C VAL A 129 -6.75 -9.60 5.83
N VAL A 130 -7.36 -9.68 4.65
CA VAL A 130 -8.69 -9.11 4.38
C VAL A 130 -9.64 -10.28 4.17
N ARG A 131 -10.65 -10.37 5.02
CA ARG A 131 -11.65 -11.45 4.96
C ARG A 131 -12.91 -10.99 4.24
N ASN A 132 -13.64 -11.94 3.68
CA ASN A 132 -14.93 -11.71 3.04
C ASN A 132 -14.83 -10.63 1.94
N LEU A 133 -13.99 -10.88 0.94
CA LEU A 133 -13.78 -9.98 -0.19
C LEU A 133 -15.10 -9.72 -0.93
N SER A 134 -15.63 -8.51 -0.80
CA SER A 134 -16.79 -8.05 -1.56
C SER A 134 -16.41 -7.22 -2.78
N ARG A 135 -17.41 -6.86 -3.59
CA ARG A 135 -17.29 -6.03 -4.81
C ARG A 135 -16.56 -4.71 -4.62
N ILE A 136 -16.58 -4.12 -3.42
CA ILE A 136 -15.85 -2.88 -3.14
C ILE A 136 -14.33 -3.04 -3.28
N HIS A 137 -13.85 -4.28 -3.17
CA HIS A 137 -12.44 -4.60 -3.29
C HIS A 137 -12.03 -4.85 -4.75
N GLN A 138 -12.98 -5.02 -5.68
CA GLN A 138 -12.65 -5.16 -7.09
C GLN A 138 -11.90 -3.90 -7.55
N HIS A 139 -10.70 -4.08 -8.10
CA HIS A 139 -9.80 -3.00 -8.48
C HIS A 139 -9.36 -2.06 -7.36
N ALA A 140 -9.63 -2.40 -6.09
CA ALA A 140 -9.05 -1.67 -4.98
C ALA A 140 -7.53 -1.78 -5.00
N VAL A 141 -6.87 -0.67 -4.71
CA VAL A 141 -5.42 -0.59 -4.67
C VAL A 141 -4.97 -0.71 -3.21
N TYR A 142 -4.23 -1.78 -2.93
CA TYR A 142 -3.53 -1.95 -1.67
C TYR A 142 -2.09 -1.48 -1.81
N THR A 143 -1.70 -0.56 -0.95
CA THR A 143 -0.36 0.02 -0.92
C THR A 143 0.33 -0.40 0.36
N CYS A 144 1.49 -1.07 0.24
CA CYS A 144 2.42 -1.20 1.35
C CYS A 144 3.36 0.00 1.34
N GLN A 145 3.36 0.78 2.42
CA GLN A 145 4.16 1.98 2.58
C GLN A 145 5.17 1.81 3.72
N ALA A 146 6.44 2.10 3.45
CA ALA A 146 7.50 2.08 4.46
C ALA A 146 8.11 3.48 4.64
N SER A 147 8.25 3.91 5.90
CA SER A 147 8.81 5.22 6.24
C SER A 147 9.65 5.16 7.50
N ASN A 148 10.82 5.78 7.49
CA ASN A 148 11.62 6.04 8.70
C ASN A 148 12.04 7.51 8.83
N PHE A 149 11.51 8.37 7.96
CA PHE A 149 11.80 9.81 7.94
C PHE A 149 10.51 10.59 7.70
N HIS A 150 10.36 11.71 8.40
CA HIS A 150 9.15 12.51 8.33
C HIS A 150 8.79 12.89 6.89
N LYS A 151 7.54 12.61 6.49
CA LYS A 151 6.96 12.91 5.16
C LYS A 151 7.71 12.29 3.97
N LYS A 152 8.58 11.29 4.17
CA LYS A 152 9.20 10.52 3.09
C LYS A 152 8.95 9.03 3.27
N TYR A 153 8.57 8.39 2.19
CA TYR A 153 8.25 6.97 2.17
C TYR A 153 8.57 6.36 0.81
N VAL A 154 8.73 5.05 0.81
CA VAL A 154 8.75 4.20 -0.38
C VAL A 154 7.56 3.26 -0.30
N SER A 155 7.01 2.89 -1.44
CA SER A 155 5.78 2.10 -1.48
C SER A 155 5.70 1.19 -2.70
N THR A 156 4.89 0.15 -2.55
CA THR A 156 4.53 -0.79 -3.62
C THR A 156 3.03 -1.03 -3.59
N ASN A 157 2.41 -1.04 -4.76
CA ASN A 157 0.97 -1.16 -4.94
C ASN A 157 0.61 -2.51 -5.57
N ILE A 158 -0.50 -3.09 -5.14
CA ILE A 158 -1.17 -4.19 -5.81
C ILE A 158 -2.63 -3.84 -6.03
N THR A 159 -3.19 -4.27 -7.15
CA THR A 159 -4.61 -4.14 -7.49
C THR A 159 -5.28 -5.48 -7.33
N ILE A 160 -6.42 -5.51 -6.64
CA ILE A 160 -7.17 -6.75 -6.45
C ILE A 160 -8.04 -7.06 -7.67
N GLU A 161 -8.03 -8.31 -8.07
CA GLU A 161 -8.92 -8.88 -9.08
C GLU A 161 -9.83 -9.91 -8.42
N LEU A 162 -11.14 -9.85 -8.68
CA LEU A 162 -12.13 -10.78 -8.18
C LEU A 162 -12.89 -11.48 -9.31
N TYR A 163 -13.32 -12.70 -9.02
CA TYR A 163 -14.45 -13.34 -9.67
C TYR A 163 -15.73 -12.93 -8.95
N LEU A 164 -16.64 -12.32 -9.72
CA LEU A 164 -17.93 -11.80 -9.25
C LEU A 164 -19.04 -12.57 -9.95
N ARG A 165 -19.99 -13.06 -9.17
CA ARG A 165 -21.20 -13.70 -9.70
C ARG A 165 -22.13 -12.65 -10.33
N PRO A 166 -23.08 -13.01 -11.20
CA PRO A 166 -24.13 -12.09 -11.63
C PRO A 166 -24.93 -11.58 -10.41
N LEU A 167 -25.21 -10.28 -10.38
CA LEU A 167 -26.12 -9.67 -9.40
C LEU A 167 -27.58 -9.90 -9.79
N LEU A 168 -27.83 -9.91 -11.09
CA LEU A 168 -29.16 -10.03 -11.67
C LEU A 168 -29.07 -10.90 -12.92
N VAL A 169 -30.05 -11.79 -13.05
CA VAL A 169 -30.28 -12.59 -14.25
C VAL A 169 -31.76 -12.47 -14.57
N GLU A 170 -32.08 -11.88 -15.72
CA GLU A 170 -33.46 -11.65 -16.15
C GLU A 170 -33.68 -12.16 -17.57
N ILE A 171 -34.86 -12.70 -17.81
CA ILE A 171 -35.32 -13.09 -19.14
C ILE A 171 -36.45 -12.12 -19.52
N SER A 172 -36.28 -11.41 -20.63
CA SER A 172 -37.27 -10.49 -21.17
C SER A 172 -37.88 -11.05 -22.46
N PHE A 173 -39.20 -10.95 -22.56
CA PHE A 173 -39.98 -11.32 -23.73
C PHE A 173 -41.25 -10.46 -23.79
N ASN A 174 -41.91 -10.42 -24.95
CA ASN A 174 -43.02 -9.50 -25.20
C ASN A 174 -44.36 -9.88 -24.52
N ASN A 175 -44.38 -10.83 -23.58
CA ASN A 175 -45.59 -11.34 -22.90
C ASN A 175 -46.72 -11.82 -23.82
N GLN A 176 -46.45 -12.09 -25.10
CA GLN A 176 -47.45 -12.61 -26.03
C GLN A 176 -47.51 -14.14 -25.98
N PRO A 177 -48.71 -14.76 -26.10
CA PRO A 177 -48.82 -16.20 -26.22
C PRO A 177 -48.02 -16.68 -27.44
N MET A 178 -47.21 -17.71 -27.22
CA MET A 178 -46.37 -18.29 -28.27
C MET A 178 -47.18 -19.31 -29.08
N SER A 179 -47.18 -19.18 -30.41
CA SER A 179 -47.86 -20.08 -31.33
C SER A 179 -46.83 -20.89 -32.12
N ALA A 180 -47.21 -22.11 -32.52
CA ALA A 180 -46.41 -22.94 -33.42
C ALA A 180 -46.08 -22.19 -34.72
N ASP A 181 -44.93 -22.53 -35.32
CA ASP A 181 -44.43 -22.00 -36.59
C ASP A 181 -44.19 -20.47 -36.63
N ARG A 182 -44.13 -19.82 -35.47
CA ARG A 182 -43.73 -18.41 -35.33
C ARG A 182 -42.35 -18.29 -34.69
N LYS A 183 -41.60 -17.27 -35.10
CA LYS A 183 -40.30 -16.92 -34.51
C LYS A 183 -40.50 -15.91 -33.38
N TYR A 184 -39.80 -16.14 -32.27
CA TYR A 184 -39.79 -15.25 -31.11
C TYR A 184 -38.35 -14.91 -30.76
N GLU A 185 -38.11 -13.65 -30.42
CA GLU A 185 -36.85 -13.19 -29.85
C GLU A 185 -37.04 -13.08 -28.34
N ILE A 186 -36.19 -13.81 -27.61
CA ILE A 186 -36.16 -13.82 -26.15
C ILE A 186 -34.75 -13.43 -25.75
N GLU A 187 -34.65 -12.46 -24.85
CA GLU A 187 -33.35 -11.98 -24.36
C GLU A 187 -33.14 -12.46 -22.92
N CYS A 188 -31.93 -12.93 -22.64
CA CYS A 188 -31.48 -13.23 -21.28
C CYS A 188 -30.31 -12.32 -20.98
N GLN A 189 -30.43 -11.52 -19.92
CA GLN A 189 -29.43 -10.57 -19.51
C GLN A 189 -28.87 -10.97 -18.15
N ALA A 190 -27.54 -11.05 -18.05
CA ALA A 190 -26.83 -11.25 -16.79
C ALA A 190 -25.98 -10.00 -16.49
N ILE A 191 -26.22 -9.37 -15.33
CA ILE A 191 -25.63 -8.08 -14.98
C ILE A 191 -24.67 -8.24 -13.79
N GLY A 192 -23.52 -7.56 -13.84
CA GLY A 192 -22.58 -7.46 -12.72
C GLY A 192 -21.64 -8.67 -12.53
N SER A 193 -21.57 -9.58 -13.51
CA SER A 193 -20.64 -10.72 -13.49
C SER A 193 -19.22 -10.32 -13.91
N ARG A 194 -18.21 -10.93 -13.29
CA ARG A 194 -16.80 -10.85 -13.71
C ARG A 194 -16.16 -12.24 -13.55
N PRO A 195 -15.66 -12.89 -14.62
CA PRO A 195 -15.78 -12.51 -16.03
C PRO A 195 -17.25 -12.45 -16.50
N PRO A 196 -17.50 -12.00 -17.74
CA PRO A 196 -18.83 -12.08 -18.36
C PRO A 196 -19.42 -13.48 -18.19
N ALA A 197 -20.70 -13.54 -17.78
CA ALA A 197 -21.37 -14.80 -17.55
C ALA A 197 -21.53 -15.59 -18.85
N LYS A 198 -21.34 -16.90 -18.78
CA LYS A 198 -21.71 -17.80 -19.88
C LYS A 198 -23.21 -18.07 -19.82
N ILE A 199 -23.95 -17.65 -20.84
CA ILE A 199 -25.39 -17.86 -20.92
C ILE A 199 -25.64 -19.10 -21.79
N THR A 200 -26.47 -20.03 -21.31
CA THR A 200 -26.91 -21.21 -22.06
C THR A 200 -28.43 -21.28 -22.01
N TRP A 201 -29.06 -21.58 -23.14
CA TRP A 201 -30.51 -21.66 -23.27
C TRP A 201 -30.97 -23.11 -23.24
N TRP A 202 -32.05 -23.39 -22.53
CA TRP A 202 -32.60 -24.74 -22.38
C TRP A 202 -34.12 -24.71 -22.51
N MET A 203 -34.69 -25.72 -23.16
CA MET A 203 -36.12 -25.98 -23.20
C MET A 203 -36.38 -27.40 -22.68
N GLY A 204 -36.91 -27.48 -21.46
CA GLY A 204 -36.93 -28.75 -20.73
C GLY A 204 -35.49 -29.24 -20.51
N ASN A 205 -35.17 -30.43 -21.05
CA ASN A 205 -33.85 -31.06 -20.93
C ASN A 205 -32.98 -30.91 -22.20
N ILE A 206 -33.42 -30.11 -23.17
CA ILE A 206 -32.72 -29.93 -24.44
C ILE A 206 -32.03 -28.57 -24.43
N GLU A 207 -30.71 -28.56 -24.61
CA GLU A 207 -29.94 -27.34 -24.80
C GLU A 207 -30.25 -26.75 -26.19
N LEU A 208 -30.57 -25.46 -26.21
CA LEU A 208 -30.82 -24.72 -27.44
C LEU A 208 -29.52 -24.09 -27.95
N HIS A 209 -29.15 -24.42 -29.18
CA HIS A 209 -27.98 -23.89 -29.86
C HIS A 209 -28.36 -22.78 -30.86
N GLY A 210 -27.38 -21.94 -31.25
CA GLY A 210 -27.59 -20.87 -32.23
C GLY A 210 -28.05 -19.52 -31.65
N HIS A 211 -27.87 -19.30 -30.35
CA HIS A 211 -28.10 -17.99 -29.73
C HIS A 211 -26.93 -17.02 -30.03
N SER A 212 -27.24 -15.72 -30.08
CA SER A 212 -26.22 -14.68 -30.15
C SER A 212 -25.93 -14.14 -28.75
N GLN A 213 -24.66 -14.06 -28.37
CA GLN A 213 -24.24 -13.44 -27.12
C GLN A 213 -23.47 -12.16 -27.41
N LYS A 214 -23.90 -11.06 -26.78
CA LYS A 214 -23.17 -9.80 -26.75
C LYS A 214 -22.64 -9.57 -25.34
N VAL A 215 -21.36 -9.23 -25.24
CA VAL A 215 -20.72 -8.83 -23.99
C VAL A 215 -20.49 -7.33 -24.08
N SER A 216 -21.08 -6.58 -23.17
CA SER A 216 -20.90 -5.13 -23.05
C SER A 216 -20.12 -4.76 -21.79
#